data_AF-A0A973DKA3-F1
#
_entry.id   AF-A0A973DKA3-F1
#
_cell.length_a   1.000
_cell.length_b   1.000
_cell.length_c   1.000
_cell.angle_alpha   90.00
_cell.angle_beta   90.00
_cell.angle_gamma   90.00
#
_symmetry.space_group_name_H-M   'P 1'
#
loop_
_entity.id
_entity.type
_entity.pdbx_description
1 polymer ?
#
loop_
_entity_poly.entity_id
_entity_poly.type
_entity_poly.pdbx_seq_one_letter_code
_entity_poly.pdbx_strand_id
1 'polypeptide(L)'
;CQSQGAISVNELLNKRDKYNDNQVTVKGFFGFDTIYSNRNDYDNFGDDFLFVLIKGEGNEQFFTECTEQEAILTGTFRKGKTDGGIRNYLLHIIEFRPVDPPKINCLKLLEY
;
A
#
# COMPACT_ATOMS: atom_id res chain seq x y z
N CYS A 1 8.09 16.88 -14.97
CA CYS A 1 7.54 15.79 -14.14
C CYS A 1 7.84 16.08 -12.69
N GLN A 2 6.86 16.61 -11.93
CA GLN A 2 7.02 16.73 -10.48
C GLN A 2 6.91 15.31 -9.90
N SER A 3 8.03 14.77 -9.44
CA SER A 3 8.02 13.59 -8.57
C SER A 3 7.28 14.02 -7.31
N GLN A 4 5.99 13.70 -7.21
CA GLN A 4 5.27 13.85 -5.96
C GLN A 4 5.92 12.83 -5.03
N GLY A 5 6.68 13.32 -4.03
CA GLY A 5 7.30 12.45 -3.04
C GLY A 5 6.26 11.54 -2.38
N ALA A 6 6.70 10.40 -1.84
CA ALA A 6 5.80 9.46 -1.20
C ALA A 6 4.98 10.16 -0.09
N ILE A 7 3.65 10.04 -0.16
CA ILE A 7 2.72 10.58 0.84
C ILE A 7 2.35 9.50 1.85
N SER A 8 1.99 9.89 3.08
CA SER A 8 1.54 8.93 4.09
C SER A 8 0.11 8.44 3.80
N VAL A 9 -0.26 7.28 4.33
CA VAL A 9 -1.63 6.75 4.25
C VAL A 9 -2.64 7.75 4.82
N ASN A 10 -2.38 8.31 6.00
CA ASN A 10 -3.26 9.31 6.62
C ASN A 10 -3.43 10.57 5.74
N GLU A 11 -2.35 11.07 5.12
CA GLU A 11 -2.49 12.21 4.20
C GLU A 11 -3.36 11.86 2.99
N LEU A 12 -3.19 10.66 2.42
CA LEU A 12 -4.00 10.17 1.31
C LEU A 12 -5.47 10.11 1.70
N LEU A 13 -5.79 9.56 2.87
CA LEU A 13 -7.16 9.40 3.37
C LEU A 13 -7.84 10.75 3.63
N ASN A 14 -7.12 11.72 4.20
CA ASN A 14 -7.62 13.08 4.40
C ASN A 14 -7.92 13.82 3.09
N LYS A 15 -7.22 13.47 2.00
CA LYS A 15 -7.39 14.06 0.66
C LYS A 15 -7.94 13.05 -0.34
N ARG A 16 -8.66 12.02 0.12
CA ARG A 16 -9.12 10.88 -0.71
C ARG A 16 -9.88 11.31 -1.96
N ASP A 17 -10.72 12.32 -1.87
CA ASP A 17 -11.51 12.80 -3.01
C ASP A 17 -10.64 13.43 -4.10
N LYS A 18 -9.50 14.04 -3.73
CA LYS A 18 -8.53 14.61 -4.67
C LYS A 18 -7.75 13.52 -5.40
N TYR A 19 -7.42 12.44 -4.72
CA TYR A 19 -6.59 11.37 -5.25
C TYR A 19 -7.38 10.24 -5.90
N ASN A 20 -8.71 10.26 -5.82
CA ASN A 20 -9.56 9.22 -6.39
C ASN A 20 -9.30 9.06 -7.91
N ASP A 21 -9.05 7.81 -8.31
CA ASP A 21 -8.69 7.40 -9.67
C ASP A 21 -7.37 7.98 -10.20
N ASN A 22 -6.52 8.53 -9.31
CA ASN A 22 -5.18 9.03 -9.64
C ASN A 22 -4.08 8.06 -9.17
N GLN A 23 -2.95 8.09 -9.88
CA GLN A 23 -1.73 7.42 -9.43
C GLN A 23 -1.12 8.17 -8.25
N VAL A 24 -0.74 7.42 -7.21
CA VAL A 24 -0.11 7.95 -6.00
C VAL A 24 1.02 7.02 -5.56
N THR A 25 2.03 7.61 -4.93
CA THR A 25 3.08 6.87 -4.21
C THR A 25 2.83 7.02 -2.72
N VAL A 26 2.61 5.91 -2.03
CA VAL A 26 2.23 5.85 -0.63
C VAL A 26 3.35 5.20 0.17
N LYS A 27 3.72 5.83 1.29
CA LYS A 27 4.58 5.23 2.31
C LYS A 27 3.72 4.84 3.52
N GLY A 28 3.96 3.65 4.07
CA GLY A 28 3.28 3.13 5.25
C GLY A 28 3.85 1.81 5.71
N PHE A 29 3.16 1.15 6.64
CA PHE A 29 3.49 -0.19 7.12
C PHE A 29 2.62 -1.21 6.39
N PHE A 30 3.24 -2.11 5.62
CA PHE A 30 2.54 -3.10 4.80
C PHE A 30 2.47 -4.45 5.52
N GLY A 31 1.28 -5.05 5.57
CA GLY A 31 1.02 -6.38 6.12
C GLY A 31 -0.38 -6.87 5.75
N PHE A 32 -0.56 -8.18 5.59
CA PHE A 32 -1.86 -8.81 5.26
C PHE A 32 -2.62 -8.11 4.10
N ASP A 33 -1.96 -7.87 2.97
CA ASP A 33 -2.55 -7.18 1.80
C ASP A 33 -3.13 -5.79 2.10
N THR A 34 -2.64 -5.15 3.15
CA THR A 34 -3.04 -3.82 3.57
C THR A 34 -1.82 -2.96 3.88
N ILE A 35 -1.99 -1.65 3.74
CA ILE A 35 -0.99 -0.67 4.15
C ILE A 35 -1.60 0.30 5.16
N TYR A 36 -1.00 0.32 6.35
CA TYR A 36 -1.35 1.17 7.47
C TYR A 36 -0.46 2.42 7.48
N SER A 37 -0.88 3.47 8.20
CA SER A 37 -0.06 4.68 8.32
C SER A 37 1.27 4.43 9.05
N ASN A 38 1.31 3.48 9.98
CA ASN A 38 2.50 3.09 10.75
C ASN A 38 2.31 1.70 11.41
N ARG A 39 3.35 1.21 12.08
CA ARG A 39 3.33 -0.07 12.81
C ARG A 39 2.32 -0.12 13.95
N ASN A 40 2.12 0.97 14.68
CA ASN A 40 1.16 0.99 15.79
C ASN A 40 -0.28 0.82 15.29
N ASP A 41 -0.62 1.40 14.14
CA ASP A 41 -1.94 1.20 13.52
C ASP A 41 -2.11 -0.24 13.02
N TYR A 42 -1.04 -0.88 12.55
CA TYR A 42 -1.05 -2.32 12.24
C TYR A 42 -1.30 -3.17 13.49
N ASP A 43 -0.50 -2.99 14.54
CA ASP A 43 -0.55 -3.79 15.77
C ASP A 43 -1.92 -3.66 16.50
N ASN A 44 -2.59 -2.52 16.36
CA ASN A 44 -3.88 -2.23 17.00
C ASN A 44 -5.09 -2.34 16.05
N PHE A 45 -4.90 -2.76 14.79
CA PHE A 45 -5.96 -2.77 13.77
C PHE A 45 -6.69 -1.41 13.65
N GLY A 46 -5.93 -0.32 13.54
CA GLY A 46 -6.45 1.03 13.38
C GLY A 46 -7.28 1.19 12.11
N ASP A 47 -8.18 2.18 12.08
CA ASP A 47 -9.11 2.43 10.97
C ASP A 47 -8.46 3.06 9.73
N ASP A 48 -7.24 3.59 9.87
CA ASP A 48 -6.52 4.32 8.82
C ASP A 48 -5.60 3.41 7.99
N PHE A 49 -6.22 2.68 7.06
CA PHE A 49 -5.51 1.77 6.14
C PHE A 49 -6.07 1.78 4.73
N LEU A 50 -5.29 1.22 3.80
CA LEU A 50 -5.69 0.94 2.42
C LEU A 50 -5.59 -0.55 2.16
N PHE A 51 -6.58 -1.10 1.45
CA PHE A 51 -6.46 -2.43 0.86
C PHE A 51 -5.55 -2.36 -0.36
N VAL A 52 -4.55 -3.21 -0.42
CA VAL A 52 -3.61 -3.28 -1.54
C VAL A 52 -3.98 -4.50 -2.39
N LEU A 53 -4.27 -4.26 -3.66
CA LEU A 53 -4.59 -5.33 -4.61
C LEU A 53 -3.40 -5.52 -5.55
N ILE A 54 -2.61 -6.54 -5.24
CA ILE A 54 -1.46 -6.99 -6.02
C ILE A 54 -1.91 -8.15 -6.92
N LYS A 55 -1.39 -8.20 -8.16
CA LYS A 55 -1.65 -9.33 -9.07
C LYS A 55 -0.58 -10.40 -8.87
N GLY A 56 -1.00 -11.65 -8.76
CA GLY A 56 -0.12 -12.79 -8.50
C GLY A 56 -0.10 -13.17 -7.03
N GLU A 57 0.45 -14.34 -6.72
CA GLU A 57 0.60 -14.85 -5.36
C GLU A 57 2.05 -14.64 -4.91
N GLY A 58 2.26 -14.14 -3.70
CA GLY A 58 3.60 -14.02 -3.13
C GLY A 58 4.20 -15.40 -2.86
N ASN A 59 5.47 -15.60 -3.20
CA ASN A 59 6.21 -16.80 -2.77
C ASN A 59 6.71 -16.64 -1.31
N GLU A 60 7.39 -17.66 -0.77
CA GLU A 60 7.94 -17.63 0.60
C GLU A 60 8.85 -16.42 0.87
N GLN A 61 9.66 -16.03 -0.11
CA GLN A 61 10.55 -14.87 0.00
C GLN A 61 9.77 -13.55 0.05
N PHE A 62 8.65 -13.44 -0.68
CA PHE A 62 7.77 -12.28 -0.59
C PHE A 62 7.22 -12.11 0.84
N PHE A 63 6.73 -13.18 1.45
CA PHE A 63 6.22 -13.10 2.83
C PHE A 63 7.33 -12.71 3.82
N THR A 64 8.54 -13.23 3.62
CA THR A 64 9.67 -12.96 4.51
C THR A 64 10.26 -11.55 4.34
N GLU A 65 10.39 -11.07 3.10
CA GLU A 65 11.14 -9.85 2.78
C GLU A 65 10.26 -8.67 2.35
N CYS A 66 8.95 -8.83 2.20
CA CYS A 66 8.04 -7.76 1.75
C CYS A 66 6.85 -7.51 2.65
N THR A 67 6.52 -8.41 3.59
CA THR A 67 5.39 -8.25 4.52
C THR A 67 5.84 -7.82 5.91
N GLU A 68 4.91 -7.29 6.70
CA GLU A 68 5.09 -6.84 8.09
C GLU A 68 6.21 -5.82 8.31
N GLN A 69 6.33 -4.83 7.42
CA GLN A 69 7.37 -3.80 7.51
C GLN A 69 7.00 -2.48 6.83
N GLU A 70 7.84 -1.45 7.00
CA GLU A 70 7.68 -0.21 6.24
C GLU A 70 7.96 -0.41 4.75
N ALA A 71 7.03 0.04 3.90
CA ALA A 71 7.11 -0.09 2.46
C ALA A 71 6.69 1.19 1.73
N ILE A 72 7.16 1.31 0.49
CA ILE A 72 6.71 2.31 -0.48
C ILE A 72 6.03 1.59 -1.62
N LEU A 73 4.77 1.93 -1.86
CA LEU A 73 3.96 1.39 -2.94
C LEU A 73 3.50 2.51 -3.87
N THR A 74 3.63 2.29 -5.18
CA THR A 74 3.06 3.18 -6.20
C THR A 74 1.95 2.45 -6.94
N GLY A 75 0.75 3.04 -6.97
CA GLY A 75 -0.42 2.46 -7.61
C GLY A 75 -1.54 3.48 -7.85
N THR A 76 -2.68 3.03 -8.36
CA THR A 76 -3.88 3.85 -8.53
C THR A 76 -4.72 3.81 -7.26
N PHE A 77 -4.91 4.96 -6.63
CA PHE A 77 -5.81 5.07 -5.49
C PHE A 77 -7.27 5.07 -5.97
N ARG A 78 -8.11 4.29 -5.31
CA ARG A 78 -9.54 4.25 -5.58
C ARG A 78 -10.34 4.19 -4.30
N LYS A 79 -11.30 5.10 -4.17
CA LYS A 79 -12.30 5.08 -3.10
C LYS A 79 -13.50 4.25 -3.58
N GLY A 80 -13.71 3.08 -2.97
CA GLY A 80 -14.87 2.23 -3.23
C GLY A 80 -15.97 2.45 -2.20
N LYS A 81 -17.24 2.35 -2.63
CA LYS A 81 -18.37 2.17 -1.72
C LYS A 81 -18.73 0.69 -1.68
N THR A 82 -18.85 0.13 -0.48
CA THR A 82 -19.37 -1.21 -0.23
C THR A 82 -20.59 -1.09 0.67
N ASP A 83 -21.42 -2.13 0.75
CA ASP A 83 -22.63 -2.14 1.58
C ASP A 83 -22.36 -1.90 3.07
N GLY A 84 -21.11 -2.10 3.53
CA GLY A 84 -20.65 -1.83 4.89
C GLY A 84 -19.90 -0.50 5.08
N GLY A 85 -19.80 0.37 4.06
CA GLY A 85 -19.12 1.67 4.16
C GLY A 85 -18.13 1.97 3.03
N ILE A 86 -17.38 3.06 3.21
CA ILE A 86 -16.32 3.48 2.28
C ILE A 86 -15.07 2.64 2.55
N ARG A 87 -14.54 1.99 1.51
CA ARG A 87 -13.25 1.31 1.54
C ARG A 87 -12.28 2.01 0.60
N ASN A 88 -11.00 2.05 0.98
CA ASN A 88 -9.96 2.70 0.22
C ASN A 88 -9.00 1.64 -0.32
N TYR A 89 -8.72 1.71 -1.61
CA TYR A 89 -7.93 0.71 -2.32
C TYR A 89 -6.72 1.36 -2.99
N LEU A 90 -5.62 0.63 -2.99
CA LEU A 90 -4.47 0.87 -3.85
C LEU A 90 -4.41 -0.27 -4.87
N LEU A 91 -4.72 0.06 -6.12
CA LEU A 91 -4.82 -0.87 -7.25
C LEU A 91 -3.63 -0.71 -8.18
N HIS A 92 -3.47 -1.65 -9.11
CA HIS A 92 -2.51 -1.53 -10.22
C HIS A 92 -1.11 -1.14 -9.74
N ILE A 93 -0.59 -1.87 -8.75
CA ILE A 93 0.72 -1.60 -8.15
C ILE A 93 1.81 -1.74 -9.21
N ILE A 94 2.59 -0.68 -9.41
CA ILE A 94 3.72 -0.63 -10.37
C ILE A 94 5.08 -0.52 -9.67
N GLU A 95 5.10 -0.14 -8.39
CA GLU A 95 6.28 -0.13 -7.55
C GLU A 95 5.91 -0.68 -6.19
N PHE A 96 6.70 -1.62 -5.69
CA PHE A 96 6.62 -2.09 -4.31
C PHE A 96 8.03 -2.43 -3.85
N ARG A 97 8.54 -1.66 -2.87
CA ARG A 97 9.81 -1.91 -2.22
C ARG A 97 9.74 -1.66 -0.71
N PRO A 98 10.51 -2.41 0.09
CA PRO A 98 10.77 -2.08 1.48
C PRO A 98 11.47 -0.71 1.60
N VAL A 99 11.20 -0.02 2.70
CA VAL A 99 11.93 1.21 3.07
C VAL A 99 13.31 0.85 3.59
N ASP A 100 13.36 -0.12 4.50
CA ASP A 100 14.58 -0.63 5.09
C ASP A 100 15.31 -1.60 4.15
N PRO A 101 16.64 -1.74 4.26
CA PRO A 101 17.38 -2.71 3.48
C PRO A 101 16.95 -4.15 3.80
N PRO A 102 16.93 -5.05 2.79
CA PRO A 102 17.32 -4.83 1.40
C PRO A 102 16.20 -4.17 0.57
N LYS A 103 16.57 -3.25 -0.33
CA LYS A 103 15.65 -2.58 -1.26
C LYS A 103 15.31 -3.49 -2.45
N ILE A 104 14.72 -4.64 -2.16
CA ILE A 104 14.25 -5.57 -3.19
C ILE A 104 12.98 -5.05 -3.86
N ASN A 105 12.74 -5.49 -5.10
CA ASN A 105 11.47 -5.25 -5.77
C ASN A 105 10.53 -6.41 -5.47
N CYS A 106 9.58 -6.18 -4.58
CA CYS A 106 8.61 -7.18 -4.12
C CYS A 106 7.75 -7.73 -5.25
N LEU A 107 7.51 -6.94 -6.32
CA LEU A 107 6.73 -7.41 -7.46
C LEU A 107 7.42 -8.53 -8.25
N LYS A 108 8.74 -8.70 -8.11
CA LYS A 108 9.48 -9.81 -8.75
C LYS A 108 9.38 -11.12 -7.99
N LEU A 109 8.88 -11.09 -6.75
CA LEU A 109 8.69 -12.27 -5.90
C LEU A 109 7.24 -12.80 -5.99
N LEU A 110 6.47 -12.31 -6.95
CA LEU A 110 5.11 -12.74 -7.24
C LEU A 110 5.11 -13.80 -8.33
N GLU A 111 4.32 -14.84 -8.13
CA GLU A 111 4.08 -15.94 -9.06
C GLU A 111 2.72 -15.73 -9.77
N TYR A 112 2.62 -16.16 -11.04
CA TYR A 112 1.48 -15.92 -11.94
C TYR A 112 0.92 -17.21 -12.51
#